data_AF-A0A835XLE3-F1
#
_entry.id   AF-A0A835XLE3-F1
#
_cell.length_a   1.000
_cell.length_b   1.000
_cell.length_c   1.000
_cell.angle_alpha   90.00
_cell.angle_beta   90.00
_cell.angle_gamma   90.00
#
_symmetry.space_group_name_H-M   'P 1'
#
loop_
_entity.id
_entity.type
_entity.pdbx_description
1 polymer ?
#
loop_
_entity_poly.entity_id
_entity_poly.type
_entity_poly.pdbx_seq_one_letter_code
_entity_poly.pdbx_strand_id
1 'polypeptide(L)' 'MKNEPDPPLKPDSEYPEWLFKLLEPRPMIKELEKAYQEGGLTLPELRRLWRLKNKARIKESNFLKAK' A
#
# COMPACT_ATOMS: atom_id res chain seq x y z
N MET A 1 10.25 -17.80 -19.15
CA MET A 1 9.56 -18.78 -20.01
C MET A 1 10.00 -18.52 -21.44
N LYS A 2 10.79 -19.42 -22.05
CA LYS A 2 11.10 -19.35 -23.49
C LYS A 2 10.01 -20.16 -24.18
N ASN A 3 9.26 -19.54 -25.09
CA ASN A 3 8.18 -20.12 -25.92
C ASN A 3 6.75 -20.04 -25.37
N GLU A 4 6.47 -19.33 -24.28
CA GLU A 4 5.07 -19.00 -23.94
C GLU A 4 4.62 -17.75 -24.71
N PRO A 5 3.52 -17.81 -25.47
CA PRO A 5 2.94 -16.63 -26.10
C PRO A 5 2.44 -15.66 -25.02
N ASP A 6 2.46 -14.36 -25.32
CA ASP A 6 1.94 -13.34 -24.40
C ASP A 6 0.46 -13.62 -24.08
N PRO A 7 0.05 -13.55 -22.80
CA PRO A 7 -1.32 -13.81 -22.42
C PRO A 7 -2.26 -12.75 -23.01
N PRO A 8 -3.35 -13.14 -23.71
CA PRO A 8 -4.30 -12.19 -24.25
C PRO A 8 -5.11 -11.53 -23.14
N LEU A 9 -5.53 -10.28 -23.38
CA LEU A 9 -6.43 -9.56 -22.48
C LEU A 9 -7.81 -10.22 -22.49
N LYS A 10 -8.34 -10.45 -21.29
CA LYS A 10 -9.62 -11.11 -21.06
C LYS A 10 -10.68 -10.09 -20.61
N PRO A 11 -11.98 -10.42 -20.63
CA PRO A 11 -13.00 -9.55 -20.05
C PRO A 11 -12.80 -9.35 -18.55
N ASP A 12 -13.26 -8.20 -18.04
CA ASP A 12 -13.12 -7.81 -16.63
C ASP A 12 -13.65 -8.87 -15.64
N SER A 13 -14.70 -9.61 -16.03
CA SER A 13 -15.30 -10.68 -15.22
C SER A 13 -14.39 -11.89 -14.98
N GLU A 14 -13.34 -12.08 -15.78
CA GLU A 14 -12.35 -13.15 -15.57
C GLU A 14 -11.24 -12.76 -14.59
N TYR A 15 -11.14 -11.47 -14.25
CA TYR A 15 -10.14 -11.01 -13.30
C TYR A 15 -10.66 -11.03 -11.87
N PRO A 16 -9.79 -11.34 -10.89
CA PRO A 16 -10.17 -11.29 -9.49
C PRO A 16 -10.55 -9.88 -9.04
N GLU A 17 -11.53 -9.80 -8.13
CA GLU A 17 -12.02 -8.55 -7.54
C GLU A 17 -10.92 -7.66 -6.92
N TRP A 18 -9.86 -8.27 -6.36
CA TRP A 18 -8.76 -7.51 -5.76
C TRP A 18 -7.97 -6.68 -6.78
N LEU A 19 -8.03 -7.02 -8.08
CA LEU A 19 -7.37 -6.29 -9.15
C LEU A 19 -7.96 -4.87 -9.28
N PHE A 20 -9.28 -4.76 -9.21
CA PHE A 20 -9.99 -3.48 -9.37
C PHE A 20 -9.83 -2.59 -8.13
N LYS A 21 -9.69 -3.21 -6.95
CA LYS A 21 -9.42 -2.51 -5.68
C LYS A 21 -8.01 -1.93 -5.57
N LEU A 22 -7.12 -2.23 -6.52
CA LEU A 22 -5.74 -1.72 -6.49
C LEU A 22 -5.66 -0.21 -6.80
N LEU A 23 -6.63 0.29 -7.58
CA LEU A 23 -6.75 1.69 -7.99
C LEU A 23 -7.39 2.57 -6.92
N GLU A 24 -8.06 1.97 -5.93
CA GLU A 24 -8.70 2.71 -4.85
C GLU A 24 -7.64 3.50 -4.05
N PRO A 25 -7.89 4.80 -3.78
CA PRO A 25 -6.95 5.62 -3.05
C PRO A 25 -6.80 5.05 -1.64
N ARG A 26 -5.58 4.60 -1.35
CA ARG A 26 -5.29 4.04 -0.02
C ARG A 26 -5.27 5.14 1.03
N PRO A 27 -5.73 4.85 2.26
CA PRO A 27 -5.81 5.84 3.32
C PRO A 27 -4.45 6.48 3.61
N MET A 28 -4.50 7.78 3.90
CA MET A 28 -3.35 8.58 4.29
C MET A 28 -2.84 8.17 5.68
N ILE A 29 -1.59 8.55 6.00
CA ILE A 29 -0.97 8.24 7.31
C ILE A 29 -1.85 8.75 8.46
N LYS A 30 -2.38 9.98 8.36
CA LYS A 30 -3.22 10.60 9.39
C LYS A 30 -4.53 9.83 9.62
N GLU A 31 -5.12 9.33 8.55
CA GLU A 31 -6.36 8.53 8.60
C GLU A 31 -6.08 7.16 9.25
N LEU A 32 -4.96 6.54 8.90
CA LEU A 32 -4.49 5.30 9.55
C LEU A 32 -4.15 5.50 11.03
N GLU A 33 -3.59 6.65 11.41
CA GLU A 33 -3.29 6.98 12.82
C GLU A 33 -4.55 7.21 13.62
N LYS A 34 -5.54 7.92 13.06
CA LYS A 34 -6.85 8.10 13.69
C LYS A 34 -7.59 6.78 13.86
N ALA A 35 -7.64 5.96 12.81
CA ALA A 35 -8.26 4.64 12.86
C ALA A 35 -7.51 3.68 13.81
N TYR A 36 -6.21 3.90 14.07
CA TYR A 36 -5.45 3.12 15.05
C TYR A 36 -5.85 3.49 16.47
N GLN A 37 -6.11 4.77 16.74
CA GLN A 37 -6.63 5.24 18.02
C GLN A 37 -8.07 4.78 18.26
N GLU A 38 -8.88 4.70 17.20
CA GLU A 38 -10.27 4.23 17.25
C GLU A 38 -10.39 2.69 17.32
N GLY A 39 -9.28 1.95 17.18
CA GLY A 39 -9.25 0.49 17.28
C GLY A 39 -9.79 -0.26 16.05
N GLY A 40 -9.99 0.43 14.93
CA GLY A 40 -10.64 -0.11 13.71
C GLY A 40 -9.70 -0.69 12.65
N LEU A 41 -8.39 -0.80 12.91
CA LEU A 41 -7.43 -1.16 11.86
C LEU A 41 -7.42 -2.65 11.51
N THR A 42 -7.44 -2.94 10.21
CA THR A 42 -7.13 -4.28 9.71
C THR A 42 -5.62 -4.56 9.79
N LEU A 43 -5.24 -5.85 9.85
CA LEU A 43 -3.82 -6.25 9.90
C LEU A 43 -2.97 -5.71 8.71
N PRO A 44 -3.47 -5.69 7.45
CA PRO A 44 -2.77 -5.06 6.33
C PRO A 44 -2.52 -3.56 6.54
N GLU A 45 -3.49 -2.84 7.09
CA GLU A 45 -3.39 -1.41 7.38
C GLU A 45 -2.37 -1.14 8.50
N LEU A 46 -2.32 -2.00 9.51
CA LEU A 46 -1.35 -1.87 10.60
C LEU A 46 0.08 -2.03 10.08
N ARG A 47 0.32 -3.03 9.23
CA ARG A 47 1.62 -3.20 8.56
C ARG A 47 1.98 -2.00 7.69
N ARG A 48 1.01 -1.43 6.98
CA ARG A 48 1.21 -0.23 6.16
C ARG A 48 1.59 0.98 7.01
N LEU A 49 0.89 1.22 8.12
CA LEU A 49 1.16 2.29 9.06
C LEU A 49 2.62 2.23 9.55
N TRP A 50 3.07 1.06 10.01
CA TRP A 50 4.45 0.88 10.47
C TRP A 50 5.50 1.15 9.39
N ARG A 51 5.27 0.70 8.15
CA ARG A 51 6.17 1.01 7.02
C ARG A 51 6.25 2.50 6.75
N LEU A 52 5.12 3.20 6.81
CA LEU A 52 5.06 4.66 6.58
C LEU A 52 5.76 5.43 7.71
N LYS A 53 5.57 5.04 8.98
CA LYS A 53 6.29 5.62 10.13
C LYS A 53 7.81 5.42 10.00
N ASN A 54 8.24 4.22 9.62
CA ASN A 54 9.66 3.97 9.40
C ASN A 54 10.24 4.81 8.24
N LYS A 55 9.49 4.95 7.14
CA LYS A 55 9.89 5.82 6.01
C LYS A 55 10.03 7.28 6.44
N ALA A 56 9.09 7.80 7.24
CA ALA A 56 9.15 9.16 7.76
C ALA A 56 10.39 9.39 8.64
N ARG A 57 10.64 8.46 9.58
CA ARG A 57 11.84 8.48 10.44
C ARG A 57 13.16 8.47 9.65
N ILE A 58 13.24 7.62 8.61
CA ILE A 58 14.43 7.55 7.75
C ILE A 58 14.60 8.87 6.97
N LYS A 59 13.50 9.43 6.44
CA LYS A 59 13.54 10.71 5.72
C LYS A 59 14.05 11.85 6.60
N GLU A 60 13.57 11.92 7.84
CA GLU A 60 14.02 12.90 8.82
C GLU A 60 15.49 12.72 9.18
N SER A 61 15.93 11.48 9.44
CA SER A 61 17.35 11.19 9.72
C SER A 61 18.27 11.58 8.54
N ASN A 62 17.86 11.28 7.30
CA ASN A 62 18.61 11.66 6.12
C ASN A 62 18.67 13.19 5.95
N PHE A 63 17.57 13.89 6.24
CA PHE A 63 17.53 15.35 6.21
C PHE A 63 18.48 15.97 7.24
N LEU A 64 18.49 15.47 8.47
CA LEU A 64 19.38 15.95 9.54
C LEU A 64 20.87 15.67 9.26
N LYS A 65 21.20 14.57 8.59
CA LYS A 65 22.58 14.23 8.23
C LYS A 65 23.09 14.96 6.98
N ALA A 66 22.18 15.37 6.11
CA ALA A 66 22.50 16.12 4.89
C ALA A 66 22.63 17.63 5.15
N LYS A 67 22.13 18.10 6.29
CA LYS A 67 22.23 19.49 6.73
C LYS A 67 23.44 19.65 7.65
#